data_AF-A0A9D7T3K1-F1
#
_entry.id   AF-A0A9D7T3K1-F1
#
_cell.length_a   1.000
_cell.length_b   1.000
_cell.length_c   1.000
_cell.angle_alpha   90.00
_cell.angle_beta   90.00
_cell.angle_gamma   90.00
#
_symmetry.space_group_name_H-M   'P 1'
#
loop_
_entity.id
_entity.type
_entity.pdbx_description
1 polymer ?
#
loop_
_entity_poly.entity_id
_entity_poly.type
_entity_poly.pdbx_seq_one_letter_code
_entity_poly.pdbx_strand_id
1 'polypeptide(L)' 'MDITLSLSKNDFLTIMKAIQDRMQCLMVLQNTSTDEDQVADAGNDLIAARMLWDELVKVADARWGQAGWTVDVRPL' A
#
# COMPACT_ATOMS: atom_id res chain seq x y z
N MET A 1 -7.42 -21.61 19.12
CA MET A 1 -7.96 -20.36 19.70
C MET A 1 -7.42 -19.27 18.81
N ASP A 2 -8.22 -18.82 17.86
CA ASP A 2 -7.76 -17.86 16.86
C ASP A 2 -7.72 -16.47 17.50
N ILE A 3 -6.56 -15.82 17.40
CA ILE A 3 -6.40 -14.44 17.85
C ILE A 3 -6.96 -13.56 16.73
N THR A 4 -8.18 -13.07 16.90
CA THR A 4 -8.77 -12.11 15.98
C THR A 4 -8.22 -10.72 16.28
N LEU A 5 -7.34 -10.22 15.42
CA LEU A 5 -6.82 -8.85 15.52
C LEU A 5 -7.87 -7.88 14.93
N SER A 6 -8.61 -7.21 15.80
CA SER A 6 -9.57 -6.18 15.39
C SER A 6 -8.84 -4.85 15.19
N LEU A 7 -8.54 -4.50 13.94
CA LEU A 7 -8.00 -3.18 13.58
C LEU A 7 -9.11 -2.13 13.65
N SER A 8 -8.83 -0.98 14.25
CA SER A 8 -9.71 0.18 14.12
C SER A 8 -9.68 0.70 12.68
N LYS A 9 -10.65 1.53 12.31
CA LYS A 9 -10.64 2.21 11.01
C LYS A 9 -9.36 3.02 10.80
N ASN A 10 -8.89 3.72 11.83
CA ASN A 10 -7.67 4.52 11.75
C ASN A 10 -6.45 3.65 11.53
N ASP A 11 -6.31 2.52 12.25
CA ASP A 11 -5.18 1.61 12.06
C ASP A 11 -5.15 1.04 10.64
N PHE A 12 -6.32 0.70 10.10
CA PHE A 12 -6.45 0.24 8.72
C PHE A 12 -6.01 1.30 7.71
N LEU A 13 -6.47 2.55 7.89
CA LEU A 13 -6.06 3.67 7.02
C LEU A 13 -4.56 3.96 7.15
N THR A 14 -3.98 3.81 8.34
CA THR A 14 -2.53 3.92 8.55
C THR A 14 -1.77 2.86 7.78
N ILE A 15 -2.23 1.60 7.78
CA ILE A 15 -1.62 0.52 6.99
C ILE A 15 -1.72 0.81 5.49
N MET A 16 -2.90 1.22 5.01
CA MET A 16 -3.08 1.64 3.62
C MET A 16 -2.08 2.73 3.24
N LYS A 17 -1.99 3.79 4.06
CA LYS A 17 -1.05 4.88 3.83
C LYS A 17 0.41 4.41 3.77
N ALA A 18 0.82 3.53 4.68
CA ALA A 18 2.17 2.97 4.68
C ALA A 18 2.48 2.17 3.41
N ILE A 19 1.52 1.39 2.90
CA ILE A 19 1.68 0.65 1.64
C ILE A 19 1.79 1.60 0.45
N GLN A 20 0.95 2.64 0.42
CA GLN A 20 1.03 3.66 -0.62
C GLN A 20 2.38 4.40 -0.61
N ASP A 21 2.87 4.80 0.56
CA ASP A 21 4.16 5.46 0.70
C ASP A 21 5.30 4.53 0.27
N ARG A 22 5.24 3.23 0.61
CA ARG A 22 6.21 2.23 0.14
C ARG A 22 6.17 2.09 -1.39
N MET A 23 4.99 2.06 -2.01
CA MET A 23 4.87 2.03 -3.47
C MET A 23 5.53 3.25 -4.11
N GLN A 24 5.37 4.44 -3.54
CA GLN A 24 6.05 5.65 -4.04
C GLN A 24 7.57 5.51 -3.94
N CYS A 25 8.10 5.04 -2.81
CA CYS A 25 9.55 4.80 -2.65
C CYS A 25 10.08 3.78 -3.68
N LEU A 26 9.34 2.70 -3.92
CA LEU A 26 9.71 1.66 -4.90
C LEU A 26 9.70 2.21 -6.33
N MET A 27 8.71 3.03 -6.69
CA MET A 27 8.67 3.72 -7.98
C MET A 27 9.86 4.66 -8.16
N VAL A 28 10.25 5.40 -7.12
CA VAL A 28 11.46 6.23 -7.17
C VAL A 28 12.68 5.35 -7.39
N LEU A 29 12.84 4.27 -6.62
CA LEU A 29 13.98 3.35 -6.75
C LEU A 29 14.10 2.79 -8.17
N GLN A 30 13.00 2.34 -8.75
CA GLN A 30 12.96 1.80 -10.12
C GLN A 30 13.39 2.82 -11.18
N ASN A 31 13.08 4.11 -10.97
CA ASN A 31 13.37 5.17 -11.92
C ASN A 31 14.76 5.81 -11.72
N THR A 32 15.30 5.77 -10.51
CA THR A 32 16.54 6.49 -10.17
C THR A 32 17.74 5.58 -9.94
N SER A 33 17.53 4.29 -9.67
CA SER A 33 18.64 3.36 -9.45
C SER A 33 19.37 3.04 -10.76
N THR A 34 20.69 2.93 -10.67
CA THR A 34 21.55 2.44 -11.76
C THR A 34 21.95 0.98 -11.58
N ASP A 35 21.50 0.34 -10.49
CA ASP A 35 21.73 -1.06 -10.18
C ASP A 35 20.54 -1.89 -10.67
N GLU A 36 20.77 -2.71 -11.71
CA GLU A 36 19.74 -3.50 -12.38
C GLU A 36 19.04 -4.49 -11.45
N ASP A 37 19.76 -5.08 -10.48
CA ASP A 37 19.19 -6.02 -9.51
C ASP A 37 18.23 -5.28 -8.57
N GLN A 38 18.60 -4.08 -8.11
CA GLN A 38 17.71 -3.25 -7.28
C GLN A 38 16.47 -2.79 -8.05
N VAL A 39 16.60 -2.49 -9.35
CA VAL A 39 15.46 -2.13 -10.20
C VAL A 39 14.51 -3.31 -10.34
N ALA A 40 15.05 -4.52 -10.54
CA ALA A 40 14.25 -5.75 -10.63
C ALA A 40 13.53 -6.07 -9.32
N ASP A 41 14.24 -6.00 -8.19
CA ASP A 41 13.68 -6.23 -6.85
C ASP A 41 12.58 -5.20 -6.54
N ALA A 42 12.82 -3.92 -6.83
CA ALA A 42 11.80 -2.89 -6.64
C ALA A 42 10.56 -3.12 -7.51
N GLY A 43 10.73 -3.63 -8.72
CA GLY A 43 9.62 -4.02 -9.60
C GLY A 43 8.79 -5.15 -9.00
N ASN A 44 9.44 -6.19 -8.47
CA ASN A 44 8.77 -7.32 -7.82
C ASN A 44 8.02 -6.88 -6.56
N ASP A 45 8.67 -6.09 -5.71
CA ASP A 45 8.07 -5.50 -4.50
C ASP A 45 6.85 -4.63 -4.85
N LEU A 46 6.93 -3.85 -5.95
CA LEU A 46 5.83 -2.99 -6.38
C LEU A 46 4.60 -3.80 -6.78
N ILE A 47 4.79 -4.94 -7.44
CA ILE A 47 3.69 -5.85 -7.79
C ILE A 47 3.03 -6.39 -6.53
N ALA A 48 3.82 -6.88 -5.56
CA ALA A 48 3.30 -7.39 -4.29
C ALA A 48 2.55 -6.30 -3.51
N ALA A 49 3.08 -5.09 -3.45
CA ALA A 49 2.45 -3.95 -2.78
C ALA A 49 1.12 -3.55 -3.44
N ARG A 50 1.05 -3.56 -4.78
CA ARG A 50 -0.20 -3.31 -5.53
C ARG A 50 -1.27 -4.36 -5.26
N MET A 51 -0.90 -5.64 -5.24
CA MET A 51 -1.85 -6.72 -4.92
C MET A 51 -2.43 -6.55 -3.52
N LEU A 52 -1.59 -6.23 -2.53
CA LEU A 52 -2.05 -5.97 -1.16
C LEU A 52 -2.93 -4.72 -1.10
N TRP A 53 -2.56 -3.66 -1.82
CA TRP A 53 -3.35 -2.43 -1.91
C TRP A 53 -4.75 -2.70 -2.46
N ASP A 54 -4.88 -3.45 -3.56
CA ASP A 54 -6.16 -3.76 -4.18
C ASP A 54 -7.08 -4.55 -3.24
N GLU A 55 -6.51 -5.48 -2.45
CA GLU A 55 -7.28 -6.19 -1.43
C GLU A 55 -7.73 -5.28 -0.29
N LEU A 56 -6.87 -4.36 0.18
CA LEU A 56 -7.25 -3.38 1.20
C LEU A 56 -8.33 -2.42 0.69
N VAL A 57 -8.27 -2.00 -0.57
CA VAL A 57 -9.30 -1.18 -1.22
C VAL A 57 -10.64 -1.92 -1.23
N LYS A 58 -10.68 -3.19 -1.65
CA LYS A 58 -11.91 -4.00 -1.64
C LYS A 58 -12.51 -4.08 -0.24
N VAL A 59 -11.67 -4.31 0.78
CA VAL A 59 -12.11 -4.37 2.18
C VAL A 59 -12.64 -3.02 2.66
N ALA A 60 -11.95 -1.93 2.33
CA ALA A 60 -12.34 -0.58 2.71
C ALA A 60 -13.68 -0.17 2.05
N ASP A 61 -13.83 -0.45 0.76
CA ASP A 61 -15.07 -0.23 0.01
C ASP A 61 -16.23 -1.03 0.60
N ALA A 62 -16.01 -2.31 0.93
CA ALA A 62 -17.04 -3.16 1.52
C ALA A 62 -17.46 -2.70 2.93
N ARG A 63 -16.54 -2.11 3.71
CA ARG A 63 -16.81 -1.71 5.11
C ARG A 63 -17.32 -0.29 5.26
N TRP A 64 -16.84 0.64 4.44
CA TRP A 64 -17.10 2.08 4.61
C TRP A 64 -17.65 2.76 3.35
N GLY A 65 -17.66 2.06 2.21
CA GLY A 65 -17.98 2.64 0.90
C GLY A 65 -16.85 3.51 0.35
N GLN A 66 -16.87 3.76 -0.96
CA GLN A 66 -15.80 4.51 -1.67
C GLN A 66 -15.58 5.93 -1.13
N ALA A 67 -16.62 6.60 -0.64
CA ALA A 67 -16.52 7.94 -0.04
C ALA A 67 -16.15 7.90 1.45
N GLY A 68 -16.15 6.72 2.07
CA GLY A 68 -15.95 6.53 3.50
C GLY A 68 -14.49 6.35 3.90
N TRP A 69 -13.57 6.24 2.96
CA TRP A 69 -12.14 6.14 3.23
C TRP A 69 -11.34 6.96 2.22
N THR A 70 -10.27 7.56 2.71
CA THR A 70 -9.26 8.22 1.89
C THR A 70 -7.95 8.14 2.65
N VAL A 71 -6.84 8.08 1.93
CA VAL A 71 -5.51 8.26 2.49
C VAL A 71 -4.92 9.51 1.87
N ASP A 72 -4.41 10.41 2.71
CA ASP A 72 -3.84 11.67 2.22
C ASP A 72 -2.70 11.39 1.24
N VAL A 73 -2.85 11.91 0.03
CA VAL A 73 -1.83 11.85 -1.00
C VAL A 73 -0.89 13.03 -0.74
N ARG A 74 0.33 12.76 -0.28
CA ARG A 74 1.39 13.78 -0.41
C ARG A 74 1.88 13.69 -1.84
N PRO A 75 1.73 14.76 -2.66
CA PRO A 75 2.46 14.84 -3.91
C PRO A 75 3.96 14.91 -3.60
N LEU A 76 4.75 14.24 -4.44
CA LEU A 76 6.21 14.32 -4.42
C LEU A 76 6.69 15.74 -4.74
#